data_AF-A0AAV8ZLE4-F1
#
_entry.id   AF-A0AAV8ZLE4-F1
#
_cell.length_a   1.000
_cell.length_b   1.000
_cell.length_c   1.000
_cell.angle_alpha   90.00
_cell.angle_beta   90.00
_cell.angle_gamma   90.00
#
_symmetry.space_group_name_H-M   'P 1'
#
loop_
_entity.id
_entity.type
_entity.pdbx_description
1 polymer ?
#
loop_
_entity_poly.entity_id
_entity_poly.type
_entity_poly.pdbx_seq_one_letter_code
_entity_poly.pdbx_strand_id
1 'polypeptide(L)'
;MRVQRREVDFDYIFSHFDQTKYEIPYYYDREVWKIGETYRMRVGHVYDPTKFWIVLKERELDIMQAFLMDFYTENGEQGLIVNIPHSSTVDKKAWVYLIDFGYIAVILMDNLYYLYEKLYGVPQFAVRASLGHVRPYRKPNWDYNAMRRFNELVSGKVLLCILECTDPVRKIVHITIGNVNDTSSVSDIGHILINEKLARSIAKRSSPEKESRNNSRYVPKTKYPYLFPSFEAIESGMVPSCVYTSELLRQCIATDVLFKPYFAYGGIKN
;
A
#
# COMPACT_ATOMS: atom_id res chain seq x y z
N MET A 1 1.03 -10.09 -32.89
CA MET A 1 -0.40 -9.77 -33.10
C MET A 1 -0.69 -8.56 -32.24
N ARG A 2 -0.89 -7.37 -32.83
CA ARG A 2 -1.07 -6.10 -32.10
C ARG A 2 -2.55 -5.90 -31.77
N VAL A 3 -2.87 -5.30 -30.62
CA VAL A 3 -4.25 -4.97 -30.27
C VAL A 3 -4.72 -3.80 -31.13
N GLN A 4 -5.81 -3.99 -31.87
CA GLN A 4 -6.61 -2.86 -32.35
C GLN A 4 -7.37 -2.31 -31.15
N ARG A 5 -7.24 -1.00 -30.91
CA ARG A 5 -7.96 -0.26 -29.86
C ARG A 5 -9.46 -0.49 -30.07
N ARG A 6 -10.05 -1.41 -29.29
CA ARG A 6 -11.51 -1.54 -29.20
C ARG A 6 -11.96 -0.50 -28.20
N GLU A 7 -12.91 0.33 -28.61
CA GLU A 7 -13.56 1.26 -27.70
C GLU A 7 -14.17 0.46 -26.55
N VAL A 8 -13.83 0.85 -25.32
CA VAL A 8 -14.28 0.17 -24.11
C VAL A 8 -15.68 0.69 -23.80
N ASP A 9 -16.69 -0.18 -23.94
CA ASP A 9 -18.06 0.12 -23.52
C ASP A 9 -18.16 -0.02 -22.00
N PHE A 10 -17.92 1.09 -21.30
CA PHE A 10 -17.97 1.14 -19.84
C PHE A 10 -19.38 0.91 -19.29
N ASP A 11 -20.42 1.34 -19.99
CA ASP A 11 -21.80 1.13 -19.54
C ASP A 11 -22.14 -0.36 -19.55
N TYR A 12 -21.69 -1.09 -20.59
CA TYR A 12 -21.79 -2.55 -20.64
C TYR A 12 -20.99 -3.22 -19.51
N ILE A 13 -19.74 -2.81 -19.28
CA ILE A 13 -18.90 -3.35 -18.20
C ILE A 13 -19.62 -3.23 -16.84
N PHE A 14 -20.12 -2.04 -16.50
CA PHE A 14 -20.72 -1.83 -15.18
C PHE A 14 -22.08 -2.51 -15.01
N SER A 15 -22.80 -2.78 -16.10
CA SER A 15 -24.12 -3.40 -16.04
C SER A 15 -24.10 -4.93 -16.20
N HIS A 16 -23.04 -5.51 -16.78
CA HIS A 16 -23.01 -6.94 -17.14
C HIS A 16 -21.76 -7.70 -16.68
N PHE A 17 -20.71 -7.03 -16.21
CA PHE A 17 -19.46 -7.70 -15.87
C PHE A 17 -19.48 -8.21 -14.42
N ASP A 18 -19.44 -9.54 -14.28
CA ASP A 18 -19.23 -10.20 -12.99
C ASP A 18 -17.74 -10.18 -12.64
N GLN A 19 -17.35 -9.24 -11.78
CA GLN A 19 -15.97 -9.10 -11.28
C GLN A 19 -15.48 -10.36 -10.55
N THR A 20 -16.37 -11.23 -10.06
CA THR A 20 -15.98 -12.43 -9.32
C THR A 20 -15.41 -13.53 -10.23
N LYS A 21 -15.57 -13.41 -11.54
CA LYS A 21 -15.15 -14.43 -12.52
C LYS A 21 -13.65 -14.41 -12.83
N TYR A 22 -12.96 -13.30 -12.56
CA TYR A 22 -11.55 -13.12 -12.90
C TYR A 22 -10.77 -12.53 -11.72
N GLU A 23 -10.54 -13.33 -10.69
CA GLU A 23 -9.68 -12.95 -9.57
C GLU A 23 -8.19 -13.15 -9.96
N ILE A 24 -7.42 -12.06 -9.93
CA ILE A 24 -5.97 -12.11 -10.16
C ILE A 24 -5.32 -12.70 -8.89
N PRO A 25 -4.50 -13.77 -9.01
CA PRO A 25 -3.92 -14.41 -7.84
C PRO A 25 -2.91 -13.49 -7.15
N TYR A 26 -2.73 -13.64 -5.83
CA TYR A 26 -1.71 -12.86 -5.11
C TYR A 26 -0.36 -13.56 -5.18
N TYR A 27 0.74 -12.83 -5.37
CA TYR A 27 2.07 -13.43 -5.26
C TYR A 27 2.31 -14.01 -3.86
N TYR A 28 1.68 -13.41 -2.83
CA TYR A 28 1.62 -13.96 -1.48
C TYR A 28 1.23 -15.45 -1.45
N ASP A 29 0.25 -15.88 -2.25
CA ASP A 29 -0.27 -17.25 -2.24
C ASP A 29 0.64 -18.23 -3.01
N ARG A 30 1.58 -17.72 -3.82
CA ARG A 30 2.54 -18.51 -4.61
C ARG A 30 3.81 -18.83 -3.83
N GLU A 31 4.15 -18.00 -2.86
CA GLU A 31 5.38 -18.12 -2.09
C GLU A 31 5.17 -19.00 -0.86
N VAL A 32 6.14 -19.88 -0.58
CA VAL A 32 6.15 -20.65 0.66
C VAL A 32 6.89 -19.84 1.72
N TRP A 33 6.16 -18.98 2.39
CA TRP A 33 6.69 -18.10 3.43
C TRP A 33 7.22 -18.90 4.63
N LYS A 34 8.52 -18.79 4.89
CA LYS A 34 9.17 -19.46 6.02
C LYS A 34 9.72 -18.42 7.00
N ILE A 35 9.20 -18.49 8.23
CA ILE A 35 9.58 -17.58 9.30
C ILE A 35 11.09 -17.73 9.58
N GLY A 36 11.78 -16.59 9.69
CA GLY A 36 13.21 -16.49 9.89
C GLY A 36 14.05 -16.56 8.60
N GLU A 37 13.44 -16.87 7.44
CA GLU A 37 14.16 -16.82 6.17
C GLU A 37 14.34 -15.37 5.68
N THR A 38 15.43 -15.19 4.93
CA THR A 38 15.80 -13.92 4.32
C THR A 38 15.37 -13.89 2.86
N TYR A 39 14.69 -12.82 2.46
CA TYR A 39 14.24 -12.59 1.08
C TYR A 39 14.89 -11.32 0.52
N ARG A 40 15.30 -11.37 -0.75
CA ARG A 40 15.74 -10.18 -1.50
C ARG A 40 14.50 -9.50 -2.09
N MET A 41 14.39 -8.19 -1.89
CA MET A 41 13.19 -7.44 -2.28
C MET A 41 13.48 -5.99 -2.65
N ARG A 42 12.50 -5.35 -3.28
CA ARG A 42 12.38 -3.89 -3.36
C ARG A 42 11.06 -3.45 -2.75
N VAL A 43 11.02 -2.22 -2.26
CA VAL A 43 9.76 -1.57 -1.87
C VAL A 43 9.17 -0.88 -3.11
N GLY A 44 7.99 -1.32 -3.53
CA GLY A 44 7.26 -0.75 -4.68
C GLY A 44 6.54 0.54 -4.32
N HIS A 45 5.81 0.54 -3.20
CA HIS A 45 5.09 1.72 -2.72
C HIS A 45 5.05 1.76 -1.19
N VAL A 46 5.01 2.96 -0.63
CA VAL A 46 4.97 3.20 0.82
C VAL A 46 3.75 4.06 1.13
N TYR A 47 2.82 3.53 1.93
CA TYR A 47 1.83 4.36 2.61
C TYR A 47 2.41 4.90 3.92
N ASP A 48 2.90 4.01 4.78
CA ASP A 48 3.64 4.31 6.01
C ASP A 48 4.49 3.08 6.43
N PRO A 49 5.31 3.15 7.50
CA PRO A 49 6.12 2.02 7.92
C PRO A 49 5.36 0.75 8.33
N THR A 50 4.05 0.82 8.61
CA THR A 50 3.22 -0.38 8.84
C THR A 50 2.43 -0.80 7.61
N LYS A 51 2.45 -0.03 6.52
CA LYS A 51 1.72 -0.28 5.28
C LYS A 51 2.55 0.10 4.08
N PHE A 52 3.18 -0.89 3.46
CA PHE A 52 3.91 -0.73 2.21
C PHE A 52 3.81 -2.01 1.40
N TRP A 53 4.24 -1.96 0.15
CA TRP A 53 4.21 -3.09 -0.76
C TRP A 53 5.62 -3.42 -1.20
N ILE A 54 5.96 -4.71 -1.16
CA ILE A 54 7.27 -5.22 -1.58
C ILE A 54 7.12 -6.06 -2.85
N VAL A 55 8.18 -6.11 -3.64
CA VAL A 55 8.30 -6.97 -4.82
C VAL A 55 9.50 -7.89 -4.62
N LEU A 56 9.26 -9.21 -4.58
CA LEU A 56 10.30 -10.23 -4.45
C LEU A 56 10.91 -10.62 -5.81
N LYS A 57 10.09 -10.63 -6.86
CA LYS A 57 10.44 -11.10 -8.21
C LYS A 57 10.57 -9.97 -9.21
N GLU A 58 11.46 -9.04 -8.92
CA GLU A 58 11.72 -7.84 -9.75
C GLU A 58 11.95 -8.19 -11.23
N ARG A 59 12.77 -9.22 -11.52
CA ARG A 59 13.06 -9.61 -12.91
C ARG A 59 11.83 -10.13 -13.65
N GLU A 60 10.92 -10.82 -12.96
CA GLU A 60 9.70 -11.34 -13.57
C GLU A 60 8.71 -10.20 -13.83
N LEU A 61 8.64 -9.23 -12.90
CA LEU A 61 7.91 -7.98 -13.09
C LEU A 61 8.46 -7.19 -14.28
N ASP A 62 9.78 -7.02 -14.42
CA ASP A 62 10.40 -6.31 -15.54
C ASP A 62 10.06 -6.96 -16.89
N ILE A 63 10.09 -8.29 -16.96
CA ILE A 63 9.73 -9.07 -18.16
C ILE A 63 8.25 -8.85 -18.51
N MET A 64 7.38 -8.86 -17.50
CA MET A 64 5.96 -8.60 -17.71
C MET A 64 5.71 -7.15 -18.16
N GLN A 65 6.38 -6.17 -17.57
CA GLN A 65 6.27 -4.78 -17.99
C GLN A 65 6.74 -4.58 -19.43
N ALA A 66 7.86 -5.21 -19.83
CA ALA A 66 8.32 -5.20 -21.21
C ALA A 66 7.29 -5.83 -22.16
N PHE A 67 6.67 -6.95 -21.76
CA PHE A 67 5.59 -7.56 -22.52
C PHE A 67 4.38 -6.63 -22.68
N LEU A 68 3.94 -5.98 -21.60
CA LEU A 68 2.83 -5.02 -21.63
C LEU A 68 3.15 -3.84 -22.54
N MET A 69 4.38 -3.33 -22.46
CA MET A 69 4.85 -2.23 -23.29
C MET A 69 4.82 -2.59 -24.78
N ASP A 70 5.33 -3.76 -25.14
CA ASP A 70 5.33 -4.25 -26.52
C ASP A 70 3.91 -4.55 -27.04
N PHE A 71 3.04 -5.06 -26.17
CA PHE A 71 1.69 -5.50 -26.55
C PHE A 71 0.70 -4.34 -26.74
N TYR A 72 0.73 -3.37 -25.83
CA TYR A 72 -0.14 -2.19 -25.87
C TYR A 72 0.49 -0.99 -26.59
N THR A 73 1.80 -1.04 -26.91
CA THR A 73 2.55 0.02 -27.61
C THR A 73 2.65 1.33 -26.80
N GLU A 74 2.44 1.25 -25.50
CA GLU A 74 2.47 2.33 -24.50
C GLU A 74 2.98 1.73 -23.19
N ASN A 75 3.36 2.54 -22.20
CA ASN A 75 3.74 2.04 -20.88
C ASN A 75 2.52 1.43 -20.17
N GLY A 76 2.29 0.14 -20.41
CA GLY A 76 1.18 -0.61 -19.84
C GLY A 76 1.52 -1.14 -18.45
N GLU A 77 0.57 -0.98 -17.53
CA GLU A 77 0.64 -1.51 -16.16
C GLU A 77 -0.66 -2.28 -15.88
N GLN A 78 -0.58 -3.33 -15.06
CA GLN A 78 -1.80 -4.03 -14.63
C GLN A 78 -2.47 -3.24 -13.51
N GLY A 79 -3.79 -3.14 -13.57
CA GLY A 79 -4.54 -2.50 -12.51
C GLY A 79 -6.00 -2.87 -12.44
N LEU A 80 -6.60 -2.55 -11.30
CA LEU A 80 -8.01 -2.71 -11.02
C LEU A 80 -8.66 -1.34 -10.97
N ILE A 81 -9.78 -1.15 -11.66
CA ILE A 81 -10.57 0.08 -11.53
C ILE A 81 -11.26 0.06 -10.17
N VAL A 82 -10.96 1.05 -9.33
CA VAL A 82 -11.47 1.11 -7.94
C VAL A 82 -12.43 2.26 -7.72
N ASN A 83 -12.41 3.29 -8.57
CA ASN A 83 -13.38 4.37 -8.55
C ASN A 83 -13.50 5.02 -9.93
N ILE A 84 -14.71 5.42 -10.31
CA ILE A 84 -14.97 6.33 -11.42
C ILE A 84 -15.81 7.47 -10.86
N PRO A 85 -15.26 8.71 -10.78
CA PRO A 85 -16.00 9.81 -10.21
C PRO A 85 -17.27 10.10 -11.02
N HIS A 86 -18.40 10.24 -10.33
CA HIS A 86 -19.73 10.41 -10.93
C HIS A 86 -19.87 11.68 -11.78
N SER A 87 -18.99 12.68 -11.59
CA SER A 87 -19.01 13.97 -12.28
C SER A 87 -18.16 14.01 -13.57
N SER A 88 -17.52 12.91 -13.97
CA SER A 88 -16.47 12.94 -15.03
C SER A 88 -17.01 12.80 -16.47
N THR A 89 -18.21 13.29 -16.78
CA THR A 89 -18.64 13.37 -18.20
C THR A 89 -17.78 14.34 -19.02
N VAL A 90 -17.05 15.25 -18.36
CA VAL A 90 -16.08 16.16 -19.00
C VAL A 90 -14.65 15.60 -18.99
N ASP A 91 -14.25 14.94 -17.90
CA ASP A 91 -12.83 14.60 -17.67
C ASP A 91 -12.44 13.14 -17.96
N LYS A 92 -13.40 12.23 -18.17
CA LYS A 92 -13.18 10.79 -18.47
C LYS A 92 -12.01 10.18 -17.69
N LYS A 93 -12.04 10.26 -16.34
CA LYS A 93 -10.98 9.74 -15.46
C LYS A 93 -11.45 8.53 -14.66
N ALA A 94 -10.52 7.60 -14.42
CA ALA A 94 -10.70 6.48 -13.52
C ALA A 94 -9.56 6.43 -12.50
N TRP A 95 -9.87 5.95 -11.29
CA TRP A 95 -8.89 5.63 -10.27
C TRP A 95 -8.58 4.15 -10.39
N VAL A 96 -7.30 3.84 -10.58
CA VAL A 96 -6.84 2.49 -10.86
C VAL A 96 -5.79 2.11 -9.82
N TYR A 97 -6.05 1.02 -9.10
CA TYR A 97 -5.07 0.40 -8.23
C TYR A 97 -4.12 -0.46 -9.05
N LEU A 98 -2.85 -0.07 -9.09
CA LEU A 98 -1.80 -0.74 -9.84
C LEU A 98 -1.24 -1.89 -9.00
N ILE A 99 -1.76 -3.08 -9.28
CA ILE A 99 -1.63 -4.28 -8.43
C ILE A 99 -0.21 -4.79 -8.28
N ASP A 100 0.68 -4.42 -9.20
CA ASP A 100 2.09 -4.84 -9.17
C ASP A 100 2.99 -3.91 -8.35
N PHE A 101 2.48 -2.72 -8.02
CA PHE A 101 3.24 -1.68 -7.31
C PHE A 101 2.63 -1.27 -5.97
N GLY A 102 1.32 -1.43 -5.81
CA GLY A 102 0.63 -1.13 -4.55
C GLY A 102 0.20 0.32 -4.37
N TYR A 103 -0.06 1.05 -5.46
CA TYR A 103 -0.56 2.43 -5.40
C TYR A 103 -1.73 2.68 -6.36
N ILE A 104 -2.49 3.74 -6.08
CA ILE A 104 -3.58 4.20 -6.94
C ILE A 104 -3.09 5.33 -7.84
N ALA A 105 -3.33 5.19 -9.13
CA ALA A 105 -3.14 6.23 -10.13
C ALA A 105 -4.50 6.76 -10.63
N VAL A 106 -4.55 8.04 -11.00
CA VAL A 106 -5.69 8.62 -11.71
C VAL A 106 -5.32 8.68 -13.18
N ILE A 107 -6.05 7.95 -14.02
CA ILE A 107 -5.77 7.84 -15.46
C ILE A 107 -6.98 8.22 -16.30
N LEU A 108 -6.73 8.63 -17.54
CA LEU A 108 -7.78 8.84 -18.52
C LEU A 108 -8.38 7.50 -18.95
N MET A 109 -9.70 7.45 -19.11
CA MET A 109 -10.40 6.24 -19.53
C MET A 109 -10.01 5.81 -20.95
N ASP A 110 -9.58 6.74 -21.79
CA ASP A 110 -9.06 6.43 -23.13
C ASP A 110 -7.71 5.66 -23.08
N ASN A 111 -7.03 5.67 -21.93
CA ASN A 111 -5.78 4.93 -21.70
C ASN A 111 -6.01 3.60 -20.96
N LEU A 112 -7.27 3.19 -20.78
CA LEU A 112 -7.63 1.88 -20.24
C LEU A 112 -7.73 0.85 -21.36
N TYR A 113 -7.12 -0.30 -21.12
CA TYR A 113 -7.18 -1.45 -22.01
C TYR A 113 -7.61 -2.68 -21.24
N TYR A 114 -8.32 -3.59 -21.90
CA TYR A 114 -8.58 -4.91 -21.34
C TYR A 114 -7.27 -5.65 -21.13
N LEU A 115 -7.09 -6.22 -19.94
CA LEU A 115 -5.94 -7.05 -19.62
C LEU A 115 -5.96 -8.30 -20.52
N TYR A 116 -4.81 -8.61 -21.13
CA TYR A 116 -4.65 -9.77 -21.99
C TYR A 116 -4.91 -11.07 -21.22
N GLU A 117 -5.75 -11.96 -21.75
CA GLU A 117 -6.24 -13.15 -21.04
C GLU A 117 -5.13 -14.07 -20.50
N LYS A 118 -3.98 -14.15 -21.19
CA LYS A 118 -2.84 -14.96 -20.71
C LYS A 118 -2.20 -14.40 -19.44
N LEU A 119 -2.47 -13.13 -19.11
CA LEU A 119 -2.00 -12.49 -17.90
C LEU A 119 -2.93 -12.69 -16.70
N TYR A 120 -4.14 -13.24 -16.87
CA TYR A 120 -5.06 -13.48 -15.75
C TYR A 120 -4.50 -14.46 -14.71
N GLY A 121 -3.63 -15.39 -15.14
CA GLY A 121 -2.95 -16.33 -14.25
C GLY A 121 -1.65 -15.81 -13.63
N VAL A 122 -1.17 -14.64 -14.07
CA VAL A 122 0.04 -14.02 -13.53
C VAL A 122 -0.32 -13.37 -12.19
N PRO A 123 0.36 -13.72 -11.09
CA PRO A 123 0.04 -13.15 -9.80
C PRO A 123 0.43 -11.68 -9.71
N GLN A 124 -0.35 -10.90 -8.96
CA GLN A 124 0.01 -9.52 -8.63
C GLN A 124 1.33 -9.49 -7.85
N PHE A 125 2.32 -8.75 -8.38
CA PHE A 125 3.68 -8.77 -7.86
C PHE A 125 3.85 -8.06 -6.51
N ALA A 126 2.98 -7.12 -6.19
CA ALA A 126 3.01 -6.41 -4.92
C ALA A 126 2.51 -7.30 -3.78
N VAL A 127 3.37 -7.50 -2.79
CA VAL A 127 3.04 -8.18 -1.54
C VAL A 127 2.90 -7.13 -0.44
N ARG A 128 1.78 -7.16 0.29
CA ARG A 128 1.52 -6.27 1.43
C ARG A 128 2.51 -6.58 2.55
N ALA A 129 3.17 -5.55 3.07
CA ALA A 129 4.20 -5.70 4.09
C ALA A 129 4.09 -4.65 5.20
N SER A 130 4.49 -5.05 6.40
CA SER A 130 4.56 -4.20 7.58
C SER A 130 5.92 -4.36 8.25
N LEU A 131 6.52 -3.23 8.69
CA LEU A 131 7.77 -3.27 9.42
C LEU A 131 7.52 -3.86 10.80
N GLY A 132 8.28 -4.90 11.12
CA GLY A 132 8.21 -5.65 12.36
C GLY A 132 8.48 -4.79 13.59
N HIS A 133 7.77 -5.09 14.68
CA HIS A 133 8.07 -4.60 16.03
C HIS A 133 8.17 -3.08 16.25
N VAL A 134 7.68 -2.25 15.31
CA VAL A 134 7.70 -0.79 15.42
C VAL A 134 6.30 -0.19 15.47
N ARG A 135 6.17 0.93 16.19
CA ARG A 135 4.99 1.80 16.19
C ARG A 135 5.40 3.27 16.16
N PRO A 136 4.50 4.21 15.86
CA PRO A 136 4.84 5.64 15.85
C PRO A 136 5.41 6.15 17.17
N TYR A 137 6.28 7.15 17.10
CA TYR A 137 7.02 7.60 18.29
C TYR A 137 6.20 8.38 19.32
N ARG A 138 5.40 9.38 18.94
CA ARG A 138 4.67 10.24 19.92
C ARG A 138 3.18 10.29 19.68
N LYS A 139 2.77 10.23 18.42
CA LYS A 139 1.39 10.38 17.99
C LYS A 139 0.76 8.99 17.80
N PRO A 140 -0.59 8.90 17.78
CA PRO A 140 -1.27 7.64 17.49
C PRO A 140 -1.03 7.12 16.07
N ASN A 141 -0.56 7.97 15.15
CA ASN A 141 -0.27 7.67 13.74
C ASN A 141 1.18 8.05 13.40
N TRP A 142 1.70 7.49 12.31
CA TRP A 142 3.00 7.86 11.75
C TRP A 142 2.99 9.33 11.33
N ASP A 143 4.05 10.05 11.71
CA ASP A 143 4.20 11.44 11.27
C ASP A 143 4.99 11.53 9.96
N TYR A 144 4.93 12.71 9.34
CA TYR A 144 5.59 12.98 8.07
C TYR A 144 7.10 12.71 8.10
N ASN A 145 7.78 12.98 9.21
CA ASN A 145 9.22 12.78 9.31
C ASN A 145 9.56 11.28 9.33
N ALA A 146 8.80 10.48 10.07
CA ALA A 146 8.96 9.03 10.08
C ALA A 146 8.70 8.42 8.70
N MET A 147 7.62 8.85 8.02
CA MET A 147 7.30 8.39 6.66
C MET A 147 8.38 8.78 5.65
N ARG A 148 8.80 10.06 5.64
CA ARG A 148 9.86 10.55 4.76
C ARG A 148 11.15 9.78 4.97
N ARG A 149 11.55 9.60 6.23
CA ARG A 149 12.78 8.89 6.57
C ARG A 149 12.74 7.42 6.17
N PHE A 150 11.63 6.73 6.44
CA PHE A 150 11.45 5.36 5.98
C PHE A 150 11.56 5.27 4.46
N ASN A 151 10.91 6.19 3.73
CA ASN A 151 11.00 6.25 2.28
C ASN A 151 12.44 6.49 1.77
N GLU A 152 13.20 7.41 2.38
CA GLU A 152 14.63 7.63 2.07
C GLU A 152 15.46 6.35 2.29
N LEU A 153 15.12 5.55 3.31
CA LEU A 153 15.82 4.33 3.64
C LEU A 153 15.53 3.20 2.66
N VAL A 154 14.34 3.14 2.04
CA VAL A 154 13.93 2.02 1.18
C VAL A 154 13.87 2.33 -0.31
N SER A 155 13.61 3.59 -0.70
CA SER A 155 13.31 3.95 -2.08
C SER A 155 14.50 3.74 -3.02
N GLY A 156 14.24 3.10 -4.17
CA GLY A 156 15.24 2.83 -5.20
C GLY A 156 16.31 1.82 -4.81
N LYS A 157 16.14 1.08 -3.71
CA LYS A 157 17.14 0.14 -3.19
C LYS A 157 16.68 -1.30 -3.27
N VAL A 158 17.65 -2.17 -3.52
CA VAL A 158 17.52 -3.60 -3.28
C VAL A 158 17.86 -3.86 -1.81
N LEU A 159 16.95 -4.52 -1.11
CA LEU A 159 17.03 -4.75 0.33
C LEU A 159 16.97 -6.25 0.60
N LEU A 160 17.41 -6.62 1.80
CA LEU A 160 17.10 -7.93 2.37
C LEU A 160 16.06 -7.73 3.45
N CYS A 161 15.08 -8.63 3.52
CA CYS A 161 14.17 -8.67 4.64
C CYS A 161 14.17 -10.05 5.29
N ILE A 162 13.94 -10.10 6.60
CA ILE A 162 13.74 -11.33 7.35
C ILE A 162 12.26 -11.42 7.67
N LEU A 163 11.64 -12.55 7.34
CA LEU A 163 10.23 -12.78 7.65
C LEU A 163 10.04 -13.09 9.14
N GLU A 164 9.28 -12.27 9.86
CA GLU A 164 8.99 -12.48 11.28
C GLU A 164 7.69 -13.26 11.51
N CYS A 165 6.63 -12.88 10.80
CA CYS A 165 5.36 -13.60 10.80
C CYS A 165 4.51 -13.24 9.58
N THR A 166 3.41 -13.97 9.42
CA THR A 166 2.44 -13.74 8.35
C THR A 166 1.03 -13.55 8.92
N ASP A 167 0.22 -12.78 8.22
CA ASP A 167 -1.24 -12.76 8.35
C ASP A 167 -1.83 -13.33 7.05
N PRO A 168 -2.14 -14.64 7.00
CA PRO A 168 -2.68 -15.28 5.79
C PRO A 168 -4.06 -14.79 5.39
N VAL A 169 -4.87 -14.33 6.37
CA VAL A 169 -6.23 -13.85 6.10
C VAL A 169 -6.18 -12.52 5.35
N ARG A 170 -5.26 -11.63 5.75
CA ARG A 170 -5.07 -10.32 5.12
C ARG A 170 -3.94 -10.29 4.09
N LYS A 171 -3.27 -11.43 3.89
CA LYS A 171 -2.12 -11.61 2.98
C LYS A 171 -0.99 -10.61 3.26
N ILE A 172 -0.65 -10.41 4.53
CA ILE A 172 0.39 -9.47 4.98
C ILE A 172 1.61 -10.25 5.48
N VAL A 173 2.80 -9.77 5.12
CA VAL A 173 4.05 -10.22 5.73
C VAL A 173 4.57 -9.17 6.72
N HIS A 174 4.95 -9.60 7.92
CA HIS A 174 5.65 -8.77 8.90
C HIS A 174 7.13 -9.07 8.80
N ILE A 175 7.92 -8.02 8.56
CA ILE A 175 9.32 -8.19 8.17
C ILE A 175 10.25 -7.24 8.92
N THR A 176 11.44 -7.70 9.24
CA THR A 176 12.59 -6.83 9.52
C THR A 176 13.25 -6.47 8.18
N ILE A 177 13.69 -5.22 8.00
CA ILE A 177 14.35 -4.80 6.75
C ILE A 177 15.79 -4.41 7.03
N GLY A 178 16.70 -5.13 6.39
CA GLY A 178 18.12 -4.84 6.39
C GLY A 178 18.55 -4.13 5.11
N ASN A 179 19.29 -3.04 5.25
CA ASN A 179 20.01 -2.46 4.12
C ASN A 179 21.27 -3.29 3.83
N VAL A 180 21.48 -3.68 2.57
CA VAL A 180 22.72 -4.29 2.10
C VAL A 180 23.66 -3.17 1.72
N ASN A 181 24.44 -2.69 2.68
CA ASN A 181 25.62 -1.90 2.34
C ASN A 181 26.78 -2.86 2.01
N ASP A 182 27.64 -2.50 1.06
CA ASP A 182 28.83 -3.26 0.63
C ASP A 182 29.87 -3.52 1.76
N THR A 183 29.59 -3.08 2.98
CA THR A 183 30.50 -3.14 4.14
C THR A 183 29.87 -3.89 5.32
N SER A 184 29.83 -5.22 5.22
CA SER A 184 29.82 -6.21 6.32
C SER A 184 28.77 -6.09 7.45
N SER A 185 27.86 -5.12 7.41
CA SER A 185 26.87 -4.86 8.45
C SER A 185 25.51 -4.56 7.82
N VAL A 186 24.52 -5.37 8.19
CA VAL A 186 23.12 -5.17 7.82
C VAL A 186 22.52 -4.20 8.84
N SER A 187 22.23 -2.98 8.42
CA SER A 187 21.55 -2.01 9.28
C SER A 187 20.05 -2.22 9.22
N ASP A 188 19.44 -2.58 10.36
CA ASP A 188 17.99 -2.72 10.47
C ASP A 188 17.31 -1.35 10.46
N ILE A 189 16.49 -1.12 9.44
CA ILE A 189 15.71 0.10 9.24
C ILE A 189 14.79 0.38 10.43
N GLY A 190 14.18 -0.63 11.04
CA GLY A 190 13.36 -0.49 12.25
C GLY A 190 14.16 0.10 13.40
N HIS A 191 15.36 -0.44 13.64
CA HIS A 191 16.29 0.09 14.64
C HIS A 191 16.75 1.51 14.33
N ILE A 192 17.02 1.85 13.07
CA ILE A 192 17.35 3.23 12.66
C ILE A 192 16.23 4.19 13.06
N LEU A 193 14.98 3.88 12.71
CA LEU A 193 13.83 4.73 13.05
C LEU A 193 13.62 4.89 14.56
N ILE A 194 13.89 3.84 15.35
CA ILE A 194 13.83 3.92 16.81
C ILE A 194 14.93 4.85 17.34
N ASN A 195 16.16 4.69 16.89
CA ASN A 195 17.30 5.49 17.34
C ASN A 195 17.14 6.97 16.99
N GLU A 196 16.54 7.26 15.83
CA GLU A 196 16.22 8.62 15.38
C GLU A 196 14.97 9.21 16.06
N LYS A 197 14.34 8.50 17.00
CA LYS A 197 13.09 8.91 17.69
C LYS A 197 11.93 9.16 16.72
N LEU A 198 11.87 8.36 15.65
CA LEU A 198 10.79 8.34 14.66
C LEU A 198 9.84 7.14 14.88
N ALA A 199 10.31 6.11 15.57
CA ALA A 199 9.51 4.96 16.01
C ALA A 199 9.74 4.62 17.49
N ARG A 200 8.89 3.74 18.05
CA ARG A 200 9.14 3.00 19.30
C ARG A 200 9.05 1.51 19.04
N SER A 201 9.77 0.74 19.83
CA SER A 201 9.59 -0.71 19.89
C SER A 201 8.23 -1.08 20.49
N ILE A 202 7.58 -2.09 19.93
CA ILE A 202 6.43 -2.78 20.50
C ILE A 202 6.99 -3.89 21.42
N ALA A 203 7.38 -3.56 22.65
CA ALA A 203 7.81 -4.58 23.60
C ALA A 203 6.64 -5.54 23.92
N LYS A 204 6.93 -6.85 24.10
CA LYS A 204 5.92 -7.90 24.42
C LYS A 204 5.14 -7.65 25.72
N ARG A 205 5.57 -6.72 26.57
CA ARG A 205 4.84 -6.22 27.73
C ARG A 205 5.17 -4.74 27.93
N SER A 206 4.24 -3.85 27.65
CA SER A 206 4.29 -2.50 28.19
C SER A 206 2.92 -2.12 28.77
N SER A 207 2.95 -1.69 30.02
CA SER A 207 1.88 -1.12 30.83
C SER A 207 1.03 -0.09 30.06
N PRO A 208 -0.23 0.14 30.46
CA PRO A 208 -1.11 1.10 29.80
C PRO A 208 -0.49 2.50 29.82
N GLU A 209 -0.05 2.97 28.66
CA GLU A 209 0.48 4.33 28.49
C GLU A 209 -0.67 5.33 28.58
N LYS A 210 -0.44 6.44 29.30
CA LYS A 210 -1.37 7.58 29.35
C LYS A 210 -1.52 8.15 27.94
N GLU A 211 -2.71 8.01 27.37
CA GLU A 211 -3.08 8.67 26.12
C GLU A 211 -2.76 10.17 26.23
N SER A 212 -2.00 10.69 25.27
CA SER A 212 -1.89 12.14 25.08
C SER A 212 -3.30 12.71 24.98
N ARG A 213 -3.64 13.71 25.81
CA ARG A 213 -4.94 14.39 25.77
C ARG A 213 -5.21 14.88 24.35
N ASN A 214 -5.96 14.10 23.58
CA ASN A 214 -6.42 14.52 22.28
C ASN A 214 -7.64 15.42 22.55
N ASN A 215 -7.52 16.71 22.19
CA ASN A 215 -8.61 17.68 22.29
C ASN A 215 -9.68 17.46 21.20
N SER A 216 -9.55 16.42 20.37
CA SER A 216 -10.57 16.05 19.41
C SER A 216 -11.82 15.52 20.12
N ARG A 217 -12.99 15.93 19.62
CA ARG A 217 -14.29 15.34 19.98
C ARG A 217 -14.46 13.94 19.40
N TYR A 218 -13.56 13.51 18.52
CA TYR A 218 -13.57 12.21 17.89
C TYR A 218 -12.43 11.34 18.43
N VAL A 219 -12.79 10.12 18.84
CA VAL A 219 -11.87 9.11 19.34
C VAL A 219 -11.72 7.98 18.33
N PRO A 220 -10.52 7.41 18.14
CA PRO A 220 -10.35 6.22 17.32
C PRO A 220 -11.23 5.07 17.82
N LYS A 221 -11.85 4.31 16.91
CA LYS A 221 -12.62 3.10 17.24
C LYS A 221 -11.73 1.91 17.64
N THR A 222 -10.41 2.07 17.52
CA THR A 222 -9.44 1.00 17.69
C THR A 222 -8.35 1.37 18.69
N LYS A 223 -7.85 0.35 19.38
CA LYS A 223 -6.71 0.44 20.29
C LYS A 223 -5.41 0.83 19.59
N TYR A 224 -5.27 0.55 18.28
CA TYR A 224 -4.04 0.77 17.53
C TYR A 224 -4.31 1.59 16.25
N PRO A 225 -4.46 2.92 16.36
CA PRO A 225 -4.87 3.78 15.23
C PRO A 225 -3.89 3.74 14.06
N TYR A 226 -2.59 3.60 14.30
CA TYR A 226 -1.55 3.47 13.27
C TYR A 226 -1.65 2.22 12.39
N LEU A 227 -2.51 1.25 12.74
CA LEU A 227 -2.82 0.11 11.87
C LEU A 227 -3.93 0.43 10.86
N PHE A 228 -4.50 1.65 10.92
CA PHE A 228 -5.51 2.13 9.99
C PHE A 228 -4.95 3.27 9.13
N PRO A 229 -5.46 3.43 7.89
CA PRO A 229 -6.45 2.57 7.21
C PRO A 229 -5.93 1.15 6.94
N SER A 230 -6.79 0.16 6.68
CA SER A 230 -6.31 -1.18 6.29
C SER A 230 -5.76 -1.18 4.86
N PHE A 231 -5.02 -2.22 4.48
CA PHE A 231 -4.59 -2.41 3.09
C PHE A 231 -5.78 -2.40 2.15
N GLU A 232 -6.85 -3.14 2.47
CA GLU A 232 -8.05 -3.23 1.64
C GLU A 232 -8.68 -1.86 1.39
N ALA A 233 -8.75 -1.00 2.41
CA ALA A 233 -9.30 0.34 2.26
C ALA A 233 -8.42 1.24 1.38
N ILE A 234 -7.09 1.09 1.45
CA ILE A 234 -6.17 1.82 0.58
C ILE A 234 -6.30 1.32 -0.85
N GLU A 235 -6.26 0.02 -1.05
CA GLU A 235 -6.28 -0.63 -2.37
C GLU A 235 -7.62 -0.42 -3.08
N SER A 236 -8.74 -0.35 -2.34
CA SER A 236 -10.07 -0.07 -2.91
C SER A 236 -10.33 1.42 -3.15
N GLY A 237 -9.39 2.31 -2.86
CA GLY A 237 -9.58 3.76 -2.98
C GLY A 237 -10.61 4.35 -2.02
N MET A 238 -11.00 3.62 -0.97
CA MET A 238 -11.91 4.14 0.07
C MET A 238 -11.26 5.27 0.90
N VAL A 239 -9.93 5.30 0.93
CA VAL A 239 -9.15 6.33 1.61
C VAL A 239 -8.14 6.95 0.63
N PRO A 240 -7.75 8.21 0.85
CA PRO A 240 -6.73 8.86 0.05
C PRO A 240 -5.36 8.16 0.18
N SER A 241 -4.53 8.25 -0.87
CA SER A 241 -3.11 7.84 -0.81
C SER A 241 -2.34 8.62 0.27
N CYS A 242 -1.15 8.17 0.66
CA CYS A 242 -0.35 8.86 1.70
C CYS A 242 0.03 10.30 1.30
N VAL A 243 0.35 10.51 0.02
CA VAL A 243 0.66 11.84 -0.56
C VAL A 243 -0.58 12.72 -0.51
N TYR A 244 -1.73 12.21 -0.97
CA TYR A 244 -2.96 12.98 -0.97
C TYR A 244 -3.45 13.26 0.45
N THR A 245 -3.32 12.29 1.36
CA THR A 245 -3.57 12.46 2.80
C THR A 245 -2.73 13.60 3.36
N SER A 246 -1.44 13.62 3.06
CA SER A 246 -0.52 14.66 3.55
C SER A 246 -0.94 16.06 3.07
N GLU A 247 -1.37 16.18 1.81
CA GLU A 247 -1.86 17.46 1.27
C GLU A 247 -3.20 17.89 1.90
N LEU A 248 -4.15 16.97 2.05
CA LEU A 248 -5.43 17.25 2.71
C LEU A 248 -5.25 17.67 4.18
N LEU A 249 -4.33 17.02 4.90
CA LEU A 249 -3.96 17.41 6.26
C LEU A 249 -3.29 18.80 6.28
N ARG A 250 -2.48 19.13 5.26
CA ARG A 250 -1.88 20.47 5.08
C ARG A 250 -2.93 21.55 4.85
N GLN A 251 -4.03 21.20 4.18
CA GLN A 251 -5.21 22.03 3.97
C GLN A 251 -6.14 22.08 5.19
N CYS A 252 -5.64 21.66 6.37
CA CYS A 252 -6.35 21.66 7.64
C CYS A 252 -7.62 20.78 7.66
N ILE A 253 -7.75 19.80 6.76
CA ILE A 253 -8.81 18.80 6.87
C ILE A 253 -8.47 17.89 8.06
N ALA A 254 -9.42 17.79 8.99
CA ALA A 254 -9.20 17.03 10.22
C ALA A 254 -9.08 15.52 9.93
N THR A 255 -8.19 14.84 10.67
CA THR A 255 -7.92 13.39 10.50
C THR A 255 -9.17 12.54 10.67
N ASP A 256 -10.05 12.88 11.62
CA ASP A 256 -11.33 12.22 11.86
C ASP A 256 -12.33 12.40 10.72
N VAL A 257 -12.19 13.45 9.90
CA VAL A 257 -12.98 13.65 8.68
C VAL A 257 -12.46 12.75 7.56
N LEU A 258 -11.14 12.74 7.34
CA LEU A 258 -10.50 11.90 6.30
C LEU A 258 -10.69 10.42 6.55
N PHE A 259 -10.66 10.02 7.82
CA PHE A 259 -10.71 8.63 8.25
C PHE A 259 -12.00 8.32 9.01
N LYS A 260 -13.10 9.00 8.67
CA LYS A 260 -14.41 8.88 9.35
C LYS A 260 -14.85 7.46 9.72
N PRO A 261 -14.66 6.41 8.89
CA PRO A 261 -15.01 5.04 9.29
C PRO A 261 -14.30 4.56 10.56
N TYR A 262 -13.11 5.10 10.86
CA TYR A 262 -12.22 4.70 11.94
C TYR A 262 -12.35 5.54 13.21
N PHE A 263 -13.18 6.58 13.20
CA PHE A 263 -13.39 7.47 14.34
C PHE A 263 -14.85 7.48 14.78
N ALA A 264 -15.08 7.61 16.08
CA ALA A 264 -16.40 7.75 16.68
C ALA A 264 -16.48 9.07 17.47
N TYR A 265 -17.68 9.66 17.52
CA TYR A 265 -17.92 10.85 18.33
C TYR A 265 -17.86 10.48 19.82
N GLY A 266 -16.94 11.09 20.55
CA GLY A 266 -16.69 10.85 21.97
C GLY A 266 -17.41 11.82 22.92
N GLY A 267 -18.26 12.71 22.42
CA GLY A 267 -19.00 13.70 23.22
C GLY A 267 -18.29 15.06 23.38
N ILE A 268 -18.99 16.00 24.02
CA ILE A 268 -18.40 17.27 24.47
C ILE A 268 -17.72 17.00 25.81
N LYS A 269 -16.40 17.19 25.88
CA LYS A 269 -15.69 17.21 27.17
C LYS A 269 -16.01 18.56 27.81
N ASN A 270 -16.88 18.57 28.82
CA ASN A 270 -17.14 19.73 29.68
C ASN A 270 -15.91 20.06 30.53
#